data_AF-A0A812N2Q7-F1
#
_entry.id   AF-A0A812N2Q7-F1
#
_cell.length_a   1.000
_cell.length_b   1.000
_cell.length_c   1.000
_cell.angle_alpha   90.00
_cell.angle_beta   90.00
_cell.angle_gamma   90.00
#
_symmetry.space_group_name_H-M   'P 1'
#
loop_
_entity.id
_entity.type
_entity.pdbx_description
1 polymer ?
#
loop_
_entity_poly.entity_id
_entity_poly.type
_entity_poly.pdbx_seq_one_letter_code
_entity_poly.pdbx_strand_id
1 'polypeptide(L)'
;MWRLASSVLLLGACVEVVQDDGLRAELGHLWNMVVVNQQSRNVSQGEAPVVRRVCQFGVSAATFDMADWMLSFADPPLEELEITDVEAMGDEMLVLASELQRRFGARVRITPGRWQRSPGPAEEVEGHVCDALLFSKVSVRFTLERVMHRVGSHVVAIWASDECISETTEVASPACAHLNTFWERTYLMMRGYCLGRICASRVLKSILEDPNVLELRCDEFRSEQGSNASISEFGQDWFVLRNFLGLNAKGIYVDVGASLPFDYSNTVMLDRCLGWQGLCIEPNPHLSFILEAYRSCQVFPNCVDEDGLTQKPFSDRDGKVEFYADCLPLTEILRRGGLSGQRIDLLTIDVEHQELAVLRGLSFDEFDIRIIVVEVTRGARWLEVDSILLPQGYAKVAVLGRDVVYTKLQELQPRGDAAEGGFPLLGKLSSGKAILPPGWAEFHQRVLDEEMEEEMRQERQAFYAGLRRTKPVSHLDSTT
;
A
#
# COMPACT_ATOMS: atom_id res chain seq x y z
N MET A 1 -22.72 -29.70 -1.62
CA MET A 1 -24.04 -29.28 -2.15
C MET A 1 -24.31 -27.80 -1.91
N TRP A 2 -24.11 -27.26 -0.71
CA TRP A 2 -24.32 -25.82 -0.43
C TRP A 2 -23.40 -24.88 -1.23
N ARG A 3 -22.09 -25.15 -1.34
CA ARG A 3 -21.17 -24.35 -2.18
C ARG A 3 -21.56 -24.35 -3.68
N LEU A 4 -21.95 -25.51 -4.21
CA LEU A 4 -22.43 -25.65 -5.59
C LEU A 4 -23.75 -24.89 -5.83
N ALA A 5 -24.66 -24.87 -4.86
CA ALA A 5 -25.92 -24.15 -4.96
C ALA A 5 -25.71 -22.62 -4.94
N SER A 6 -24.80 -22.12 -4.08
CA SER A 6 -24.42 -20.70 -4.06
C SER A 6 -23.79 -20.26 -5.38
N SER A 7 -22.84 -21.03 -5.94
CA SER A 7 -22.22 -20.73 -7.23
C SER A 7 -23.22 -20.73 -8.39
N VAL A 8 -24.21 -21.63 -8.39
CA VAL A 8 -25.25 -21.70 -9.43
C VAL A 8 -26.27 -20.57 -9.32
N LEU A 9 -26.64 -20.16 -8.10
CA LEU A 9 -27.49 -18.98 -7.87
C LEU A 9 -26.79 -17.67 -8.25
N LEU A 10 -25.49 -17.54 -7.95
CA LEU A 10 -24.66 -16.41 -8.40
C LEU A 10 -24.49 -16.39 -9.93
N LEU A 11 -24.27 -17.55 -10.57
CA LEU A 11 -24.27 -17.66 -12.03
C LEU A 11 -25.61 -17.23 -12.63
N GLY A 12 -26.73 -17.63 -12.04
CA GLY A 12 -28.08 -17.21 -12.47
C GLY A 12 -28.30 -15.70 -12.36
N ALA A 13 -27.92 -15.11 -11.22
CA ALA A 13 -28.06 -13.67 -10.99
C ALA A 13 -27.09 -12.84 -11.85
N CYS A 14 -25.84 -13.27 -12.04
CA CYS A 14 -24.88 -12.58 -12.93
C CYS A 14 -25.27 -12.73 -14.41
N VAL A 15 -25.87 -13.86 -14.81
CA VAL A 15 -26.40 -14.05 -16.17
C VAL A 15 -27.70 -13.27 -16.39
N GLU A 16 -28.50 -12.97 -15.36
CA GLU A 16 -29.63 -12.04 -15.49
C GLU A 16 -29.19 -10.60 -15.77
N VAL A 17 -28.02 -10.17 -15.26
CA VAL A 17 -27.43 -8.85 -15.62
C VAL A 17 -27.10 -8.76 -17.12
N VAL A 18 -26.83 -9.89 -17.77
CA VAL A 18 -26.54 -9.97 -19.22
C VAL A 18 -27.74 -9.52 -20.07
N GLN A 19 -28.95 -9.34 -19.54
CA GLN A 19 -30.12 -8.87 -20.29
C GLN A 19 -30.51 -7.40 -20.04
N ASP A 20 -29.67 -6.59 -19.40
CA ASP A 20 -29.93 -5.15 -19.29
C ASP A 20 -29.65 -4.45 -20.64
N ASP A 21 -30.70 -4.30 -21.45
CA ASP A 21 -30.64 -3.56 -22.72
C ASP A 21 -30.27 -2.08 -22.53
N GLY A 22 -30.51 -1.50 -21.35
CA GLY A 22 -30.11 -0.14 -21.00
C GLY A 22 -28.60 -0.01 -20.84
N LEU A 23 -28.00 -0.88 -20.02
CA LEU A 23 -26.54 -0.92 -19.84
C LEU A 23 -25.83 -1.18 -21.17
N ARG A 24 -26.33 -2.11 -21.99
CA ARG A 24 -25.76 -2.39 -23.33
C ARG A 24 -25.78 -1.19 -24.26
N ALA A 25 -26.84 -0.39 -24.23
CA ALA A 25 -26.92 0.84 -25.03
C ALA A 25 -25.93 1.90 -24.53
N GLU A 26 -25.77 2.03 -23.22
CA GLU A 26 -24.76 2.91 -22.61
C GLU A 26 -23.33 2.50 -22.97
N LEU A 27 -23.03 1.19 -22.89
CA LEU A 27 -21.75 0.60 -23.29
C LEU A 27 -21.42 0.90 -24.76
N GLY A 28 -22.39 0.68 -25.66
CA GLY A 28 -22.22 0.97 -27.08
C GLY A 28 -21.99 2.45 -27.36
N HIS A 29 -22.74 3.34 -26.69
CA HIS A 29 -22.56 4.78 -26.84
C HIS A 29 -21.17 5.22 -26.35
N LEU A 30 -20.75 4.78 -25.15
CA LEU A 30 -19.44 5.09 -24.59
C LEU A 30 -18.29 4.56 -25.45
N TRP A 31 -18.39 3.30 -25.90
CA TRP A 31 -17.38 2.69 -26.78
C TRP A 31 -17.22 3.49 -28.07
N ASN A 32 -18.33 3.87 -28.70
CA ASN A 32 -18.31 4.71 -29.89
C ASN A 32 -17.69 6.08 -29.59
N MET A 33 -18.00 6.72 -28.46
CA MET A 33 -17.38 7.99 -28.07
C MET A 33 -15.87 7.87 -27.84
N VAL A 34 -15.40 6.80 -27.20
CA VAL A 34 -13.96 6.54 -26.99
C VAL A 34 -13.23 6.33 -28.31
N VAL A 35 -13.86 5.62 -29.25
CA VAL A 35 -13.32 5.40 -30.60
C VAL A 35 -13.29 6.70 -31.40
N VAL A 36 -14.32 7.55 -31.28
CA VAL A 36 -14.49 8.80 -32.06
C VAL A 36 -13.77 9.99 -31.45
N ASN A 37 -13.56 10.05 -30.12
CA ASN A 37 -12.90 11.16 -29.44
C ASN A 37 -11.37 11.12 -29.66
N GLN A 38 -10.95 11.51 -30.87
CA GLN A 38 -9.57 11.81 -31.25
C GLN A 38 -9.17 13.26 -30.90
N GLN A 39 -10.06 14.04 -30.28
CA GLN A 39 -9.88 15.48 -30.09
C GLN A 39 -9.56 15.81 -28.63
N SER A 40 -8.28 15.70 -28.27
CA SER A 40 -7.75 16.68 -27.32
C SER A 40 -7.53 17.99 -28.07
N ARG A 41 -8.18 19.08 -27.64
CA ARG A 41 -7.93 20.41 -28.21
C ARG A 41 -6.41 20.67 -28.18
N ASN A 42 -5.81 20.78 -29.37
CA ASN A 42 -4.40 21.11 -29.64
C ASN A 42 -3.32 19.99 -29.59
N VAL A 43 -3.65 18.70 -29.77
CA VAL A 43 -2.60 17.69 -30.06
C VAL A 43 -2.89 16.97 -31.37
N SER A 44 -1.99 17.09 -32.37
CA SER A 44 -2.04 16.24 -33.57
C SER A 44 -1.50 14.86 -33.21
N GLN A 45 -2.39 13.97 -32.80
CA GLN A 45 -2.06 12.57 -32.59
C GLN A 45 -2.41 11.84 -33.89
N GLY A 46 -1.51 11.01 -34.42
CA GLY A 46 -1.77 10.22 -35.64
C GLY A 46 -3.02 9.33 -35.50
N GLU A 47 -3.39 8.61 -36.57
CA GLU A 47 -4.53 7.68 -36.51
C GLU A 47 -4.37 6.72 -35.34
N ALA A 48 -5.31 6.80 -34.41
CA ALA A 48 -5.26 6.02 -33.19
C ALA A 48 -5.76 4.59 -33.51
N PRO A 49 -5.00 3.53 -33.18
CA PRO A 49 -5.27 2.17 -33.65
C PRO A 49 -6.61 1.63 -33.15
N VAL A 50 -7.24 0.75 -33.92
CA VAL A 50 -8.48 0.09 -33.52
C VAL A 50 -8.23 -0.82 -32.32
N VAL A 51 -9.10 -0.78 -31.31
CA VAL A 51 -8.96 -1.63 -30.12
C VAL A 51 -9.26 -3.08 -30.49
N ARG A 52 -8.25 -3.94 -30.40
CA ARG A 52 -8.36 -5.38 -30.68
C ARG A 52 -7.96 -6.24 -29.49
N ARG A 53 -7.11 -5.71 -28.60
CA ARG A 53 -6.63 -6.42 -27.42
C ARG A 53 -6.86 -5.60 -26.16
N VAL A 54 -7.52 -6.20 -25.16
CA VAL A 54 -7.80 -5.59 -23.86
C VAL A 54 -7.05 -6.35 -22.77
N CYS A 55 -6.36 -5.61 -21.90
CA CYS A 55 -5.84 -6.12 -20.65
C CYS A 55 -6.80 -5.73 -19.53
N GLN A 56 -7.41 -6.72 -18.90
CA GLN A 56 -8.31 -6.56 -17.77
C GLN A 56 -7.62 -6.91 -16.46
N PHE A 57 -7.58 -5.95 -15.53
CA PHE A 57 -7.04 -6.12 -14.19
C PHE A 57 -8.20 -6.41 -13.23
N GLY A 58 -8.31 -7.68 -12.85
CA GLY A 58 -9.40 -8.21 -12.05
C GLY A 58 -10.78 -8.23 -12.71
N VAL A 59 -11.74 -8.90 -12.09
CA VAL A 59 -13.12 -9.05 -12.59
C VAL A 59 -14.14 -8.69 -11.52
N SER A 60 -15.20 -7.99 -11.91
CA SER A 60 -16.44 -7.72 -11.17
C SER A 60 -17.63 -7.93 -12.11
N ALA A 61 -18.86 -7.85 -11.60
CA ALA A 61 -20.07 -7.81 -12.44
C ALA A 61 -19.96 -6.76 -13.56
N ALA A 62 -19.72 -5.48 -13.21
CA ALA A 62 -19.63 -4.42 -14.21
C ALA A 62 -18.52 -4.61 -15.27
N THR A 63 -17.34 -5.13 -14.87
CA THR A 63 -16.25 -5.40 -15.84
C THR A 63 -16.49 -6.68 -16.63
N PHE A 64 -17.21 -7.66 -16.07
CA PHE A 64 -17.68 -8.83 -16.79
C PHE A 64 -18.65 -8.42 -17.91
N ASP A 65 -19.63 -7.56 -17.63
CA ASP A 65 -20.61 -7.11 -18.64
C ASP A 65 -19.94 -6.32 -19.77
N MET A 66 -19.00 -5.44 -19.40
CA MET A 66 -18.18 -4.71 -20.37
C MET A 66 -17.36 -5.66 -21.25
N ALA A 67 -16.66 -6.63 -20.64
CA ALA A 67 -15.88 -7.62 -21.37
C ALA A 67 -16.75 -8.50 -22.28
N ASP A 68 -17.90 -8.95 -21.79
CA ASP A 68 -18.87 -9.74 -22.55
C ASP A 68 -19.39 -8.96 -23.76
N TRP A 69 -19.70 -7.68 -23.56
CA TRP A 69 -20.16 -6.78 -24.62
C TRP A 69 -19.05 -6.54 -25.66
N MET A 70 -17.82 -6.27 -25.24
CA MET A 70 -16.69 -6.09 -26.15
C MET A 70 -16.40 -7.34 -27.00
N LEU A 71 -16.57 -8.52 -26.42
CA LEU A 71 -16.36 -9.80 -27.10
C LEU A 71 -17.52 -10.18 -28.04
N SER A 72 -18.74 -9.72 -27.74
CA SER A 72 -19.97 -10.14 -28.45
C SER A 72 -20.48 -9.12 -29.47
N PHE A 73 -20.38 -7.82 -29.18
CA PHE A 73 -21.15 -6.78 -29.85
C PHE A 73 -20.34 -5.56 -30.29
N ALA A 74 -19.14 -5.32 -29.75
CA ALA A 74 -18.30 -4.23 -30.22
C ALA A 74 -18.00 -4.35 -31.72
N ASP A 75 -17.86 -3.20 -32.39
CA ASP A 75 -17.46 -3.14 -33.80
C ASP A 75 -16.12 -2.36 -33.95
N PRO A 76 -15.03 -3.03 -34.38
CA PRO A 76 -14.93 -4.48 -34.55
C PRO A 76 -14.91 -5.22 -33.20
N PRO A 77 -15.27 -6.52 -33.19
CA PRO A 77 -15.27 -7.32 -31.97
C PRO A 77 -13.85 -7.56 -31.47
N LEU A 78 -13.71 -7.66 -30.16
CA LEU A 78 -12.42 -7.78 -29.50
C LEU A 78 -11.67 -9.08 -29.88
N GLU A 79 -10.45 -9.00 -30.40
CA GLU A 79 -9.70 -10.20 -30.81
C GLU A 79 -9.13 -10.96 -29.60
N GLU A 80 -8.64 -10.26 -28.57
CA GLU A 80 -8.04 -10.86 -27.37
C GLU A 80 -8.44 -10.08 -26.09
N LEU A 81 -8.78 -10.81 -25.03
CA LEU A 81 -8.94 -10.31 -23.66
C LEU A 81 -7.99 -11.08 -22.75
N GLU A 82 -7.00 -10.40 -22.17
CA GLU A 82 -6.19 -10.96 -21.08
C GLU A 82 -6.77 -10.50 -19.75
N ILE A 83 -7.12 -11.43 -18.86
CA ILE A 83 -7.54 -11.14 -17.49
C ILE A 83 -6.39 -11.51 -16.54
N THR A 84 -5.92 -10.54 -15.76
CA THR A 84 -4.84 -10.71 -14.77
C THR A 84 -5.34 -10.44 -13.35
N ASP A 85 -4.53 -10.80 -12.35
CA ASP A 85 -4.78 -10.60 -10.91
C ASP A 85 -6.00 -11.36 -10.34
N VAL A 86 -6.45 -12.43 -11.01
CA VAL A 86 -7.66 -13.18 -10.63
C VAL A 86 -7.50 -13.95 -9.31
N GLU A 87 -6.28 -14.36 -8.94
CA GLU A 87 -6.01 -15.12 -7.70
C GLU A 87 -6.27 -14.32 -6.41
N ALA A 88 -6.20 -12.98 -6.48
CA ALA A 88 -6.35 -12.11 -5.32
C ALA A 88 -7.82 -11.80 -4.97
N MET A 89 -8.79 -12.35 -5.72
CA MET A 89 -10.16 -11.81 -5.79
C MET A 89 -11.25 -12.73 -5.21
N GLY A 90 -10.85 -13.89 -4.67
CA GLY A 90 -11.78 -14.87 -4.10
C GLY A 90 -12.50 -15.76 -5.13
N ASP A 91 -13.14 -16.83 -4.64
CA ASP A 91 -13.75 -17.89 -5.48
C ASP A 91 -14.81 -17.35 -6.45
N GLU A 92 -15.57 -16.33 -6.08
CA GLU A 92 -16.67 -15.77 -6.90
C GLU A 92 -16.17 -15.09 -8.18
N MET A 93 -15.12 -14.28 -8.08
CA MET A 93 -14.58 -13.56 -9.26
C MET A 93 -13.83 -14.50 -10.21
N LEU A 94 -13.26 -15.58 -9.68
CA LEU A 94 -12.68 -16.65 -10.48
C LEU A 94 -13.75 -17.35 -11.34
N VAL A 95 -14.99 -17.49 -10.84
CA VAL A 95 -16.12 -18.03 -11.61
C VAL A 95 -16.46 -17.10 -12.78
N LEU A 96 -16.53 -15.79 -12.58
CA LEU A 96 -16.80 -14.82 -13.65
C LEU A 96 -15.72 -14.85 -14.74
N ALA A 97 -14.44 -14.86 -14.35
CA ALA A 97 -13.33 -14.96 -15.30
C ALA A 97 -13.40 -16.28 -16.10
N SER A 98 -13.66 -17.38 -15.41
CA SER A 98 -13.80 -18.71 -16.02
C SER A 98 -14.99 -18.78 -16.98
N GLU A 99 -16.08 -18.06 -16.68
CA GLU A 99 -17.26 -17.99 -17.55
C GLU A 99 -16.97 -17.26 -18.85
N LEU A 100 -16.26 -16.12 -18.82
CA LEU A 100 -15.79 -15.45 -20.04
C LEU A 100 -14.90 -16.39 -20.87
N GLN A 101 -13.96 -17.09 -20.22
CA GLN A 101 -13.10 -18.06 -20.90
C GLN A 101 -13.89 -19.22 -21.50
N ARG A 102 -14.90 -19.73 -20.80
CA ARG A 102 -15.77 -20.80 -21.29
C ARG A 102 -16.60 -20.35 -22.50
N ARG A 103 -17.12 -19.12 -22.51
CA ARG A 103 -17.96 -18.58 -23.59
C ARG A 103 -17.17 -18.24 -24.84
N PHE A 104 -15.98 -17.64 -24.70
CA PHE A 104 -15.22 -17.06 -25.82
C PHE A 104 -13.93 -17.82 -26.17
N GLY A 105 -13.60 -18.87 -25.42
CA GLY A 105 -12.49 -19.78 -25.72
C GLY A 105 -11.14 -19.08 -25.79
N ALA A 106 -10.41 -19.30 -26.87
CA ALA A 106 -9.04 -18.79 -27.06
C ALA A 106 -8.94 -17.24 -27.10
N ARG A 107 -10.06 -16.53 -27.27
CA ARG A 107 -10.09 -15.06 -27.20
C ARG A 107 -9.92 -14.54 -25.78
N VAL A 108 -10.05 -15.38 -24.75
CA VAL A 108 -9.92 -14.98 -23.34
C VAL A 108 -8.80 -15.78 -22.67
N ARG A 109 -7.77 -15.07 -22.21
CA ARG A 109 -6.62 -15.64 -21.51
C ARG A 109 -6.64 -15.19 -20.05
N ILE A 110 -6.61 -16.13 -19.12
CA ILE A 110 -6.48 -15.84 -17.69
C ILE A 110 -5.04 -16.07 -17.29
N THR A 111 -4.37 -15.04 -16.76
CA THR A 111 -2.97 -15.09 -16.34
C THR A 111 -2.90 -15.00 -14.81
N PRO A 112 -2.22 -15.93 -14.12
CA PRO A 112 -1.98 -15.81 -12.68
C PRO A 112 -1.07 -14.61 -12.41
N GLY A 113 -1.61 -13.63 -11.69
CA GLY A 113 -0.93 -12.37 -11.40
C GLY A 113 -0.02 -12.48 -10.18
N ARG A 114 1.18 -13.04 -10.34
CA ARG A 114 2.30 -12.64 -9.47
C ARG A 114 3.00 -11.47 -10.14
N TRP A 115 2.74 -10.27 -9.63
CA TRP A 115 3.56 -9.12 -10.02
C TRP A 115 5.00 -9.39 -9.57
N GLN A 116 5.90 -9.44 -10.55
CA GLN A 116 7.33 -9.29 -10.35
C GLN A 116 7.68 -7.88 -10.82
N ARG A 117 8.60 -7.24 -10.08
CA ARG A 117 9.09 -5.88 -10.30
C ARG A 117 9.08 -5.48 -11.78
N SER A 118 8.44 -4.36 -12.11
CA SER A 118 8.65 -3.71 -13.40
C SER A 118 10.14 -3.50 -13.57
N PRO A 119 10.77 -4.07 -14.60
CA PRO A 119 12.18 -3.85 -14.77
C PRO A 119 12.42 -2.36 -15.07
N GLY A 120 13.65 -1.90 -14.85
CA GLY A 120 13.99 -0.48 -14.98
C GLY A 120 13.60 0.08 -16.36
N PRO A 121 13.66 1.41 -16.55
CA PRO A 121 13.19 2.10 -17.77
C PRO A 121 13.83 1.64 -19.10
N ALA A 122 14.75 0.67 -19.07
CA ALA A 122 15.48 0.12 -20.22
C ALA A 122 15.13 -1.34 -20.57
N GLU A 123 14.27 -2.03 -19.82
CA GLU A 123 13.82 -3.39 -20.17
C GLU A 123 12.42 -3.32 -20.75
N GLU A 124 12.35 -3.16 -22.07
CA GLU A 124 11.15 -3.51 -22.84
C GLU A 124 10.91 -5.01 -22.65
N VAL A 125 10.01 -5.35 -21.74
CA VAL A 125 9.50 -6.71 -21.65
C VAL A 125 8.78 -6.99 -22.97
N GLU A 126 9.26 -7.97 -23.74
CA GLU A 126 8.52 -8.59 -24.85
C GLU A 126 7.24 -9.23 -24.29
N GLY A 127 6.24 -8.40 -24.05
CA GLY A 127 4.92 -8.76 -23.55
C GLY A 127 3.85 -8.34 -24.54
N HIS A 128 2.70 -9.04 -24.52
CA HIS A 128 1.54 -8.70 -25.33
C HIS A 128 1.05 -7.29 -25.00
N VAL A 129 1.31 -6.35 -25.92
CA VAL A 129 0.88 -4.95 -25.78
C VAL A 129 -0.63 -4.87 -26.01
N CYS A 130 -1.36 -4.35 -25.03
CA CYS A 130 -2.79 -4.11 -25.07
C CYS A 130 -3.14 -2.72 -25.62
N ASP A 131 -4.26 -2.65 -26.34
CA ASP A 131 -4.80 -1.40 -26.91
C ASP A 131 -5.69 -0.66 -25.90
N ALA A 132 -6.22 -1.38 -24.92
CA ALA A 132 -7.11 -0.86 -23.88
C ALA A 132 -6.89 -1.57 -22.54
N LEU A 133 -7.15 -0.83 -21.46
CA LEU A 133 -7.13 -1.29 -20.08
C LEU A 133 -8.52 -1.24 -19.47
N LEU A 134 -8.94 -2.37 -18.92
CA LEU A 134 -10.17 -2.49 -18.14
C LEU A 134 -9.80 -2.79 -16.70
N PHE A 135 -10.28 -2.01 -15.75
CA PHE A 135 -10.01 -2.26 -14.34
C PHE A 135 -11.29 -2.17 -13.51
N SER A 136 -11.35 -3.04 -12.50
CA SER A 136 -12.48 -3.12 -11.59
C SER A 136 -12.15 -2.49 -10.23
N LYS A 137 -13.18 -2.06 -9.47
CA LYS A 137 -13.05 -1.68 -8.05
C LYS A 137 -12.40 -2.77 -7.19
N VAL A 138 -12.61 -4.05 -7.53
CA VAL A 138 -11.99 -5.18 -6.84
C VAL A 138 -10.56 -5.45 -7.30
N SER A 139 -10.06 -4.71 -8.30
CA SER A 139 -8.63 -4.65 -8.60
C SER A 139 -7.93 -3.79 -7.57
N VAL A 140 -7.78 -4.38 -6.39
CA VAL A 140 -7.04 -3.89 -5.23
C VAL A 140 -5.62 -3.42 -5.58
N ARG A 141 -5.07 -3.86 -6.71
CA ARG A 141 -3.66 -3.69 -7.07
C ARG A 141 -3.42 -2.79 -8.27
N PHE A 142 -4.42 -2.06 -8.76
CA PHE A 142 -4.27 -1.20 -9.93
C PHE A 142 -3.44 0.05 -9.62
N THR A 143 -2.33 0.23 -10.37
CA THR A 143 -1.57 1.48 -10.47
C THR A 143 -1.14 1.69 -11.92
N LEU A 144 -0.88 2.92 -12.33
CA LEU A 144 -0.34 3.16 -13.68
C LEU A 144 1.02 2.50 -13.82
N GLU A 145 1.88 2.59 -12.81
CA GLU A 145 3.21 1.95 -12.83
C GLU A 145 3.15 0.46 -13.22
N ARG A 146 2.14 -0.27 -12.72
CA ARG A 146 1.97 -1.70 -12.96
C ARG A 146 1.42 -2.03 -14.34
N VAL A 147 0.71 -1.12 -15.00
CA VAL A 147 0.07 -1.37 -16.30
C VAL A 147 0.80 -0.69 -17.47
N MET A 148 1.62 0.31 -17.19
CA MET A 148 2.27 1.14 -18.21
C MET A 148 3.23 0.36 -19.12
N HIS A 149 3.84 -0.73 -18.65
CA HIS A 149 4.66 -1.59 -19.50
C HIS A 149 3.84 -2.47 -20.46
N ARG A 150 2.54 -2.67 -20.18
CA ARG A 150 1.65 -3.56 -20.96
C ARG A 150 0.84 -2.84 -22.03
N VAL A 151 0.99 -1.54 -22.15
CA VAL A 151 0.17 -0.71 -23.04
C VAL A 151 0.98 -0.02 -24.12
N GLY A 152 0.34 0.10 -25.29
CA GLY A 152 0.89 0.75 -26.48
C GLY A 152 0.93 2.27 -26.37
N SER A 153 1.06 2.96 -27.51
CA SER A 153 1.16 4.43 -27.54
C SER A 153 -0.11 5.16 -27.07
N HIS A 154 -1.27 4.48 -27.09
CA HIS A 154 -2.56 4.99 -26.65
C HIS A 154 -3.21 3.98 -25.70
N VAL A 155 -3.84 4.49 -24.65
CA VAL A 155 -4.56 3.68 -23.66
C VAL A 155 -6.00 4.17 -23.60
N VAL A 156 -6.94 3.24 -23.78
CA VAL A 156 -8.30 3.45 -23.30
C VAL A 156 -8.35 2.95 -21.85
N ALA A 157 -8.49 3.86 -20.90
CA ALA A 157 -8.74 3.52 -19.51
C ALA A 157 -10.26 3.43 -19.32
N ILE A 158 -10.77 2.33 -18.77
CA ILE A 158 -12.18 2.14 -18.47
C ILE A 158 -12.33 1.75 -17.00
N TRP A 159 -13.06 2.58 -16.28
CA TRP A 159 -13.49 2.32 -14.91
C TRP A 159 -14.99 2.04 -14.89
N ALA A 160 -15.41 0.99 -14.19
CA ALA A 160 -16.81 0.63 -14.03
C ALA A 160 -17.14 0.28 -12.57
N SER A 161 -18.21 0.88 -12.02
CA SER A 161 -18.66 0.67 -10.64
C SER A 161 -20.16 0.93 -10.49
N ASP A 162 -20.83 0.11 -9.67
CA ASP A 162 -22.25 0.27 -9.37
C ASP A 162 -22.52 1.20 -8.16
N GLU A 163 -21.49 1.53 -7.36
CA GLU A 163 -21.60 2.27 -6.10
C GLU A 163 -20.32 3.08 -5.79
N CYS A 164 -20.11 4.26 -6.40
CA CYS A 164 -18.99 5.13 -5.97
C CYS A 164 -19.34 6.03 -4.78
N ILE A 165 -20.56 6.57 -4.78
CA ILE A 165 -21.06 7.42 -3.71
C ILE A 165 -22.27 6.72 -3.13
N SER A 166 -22.25 6.47 -1.82
CA SER A 166 -23.47 6.05 -1.12
C SER A 166 -24.47 7.19 -1.23
N GLU A 167 -25.59 6.98 -1.93
CA GLU A 167 -26.67 7.97 -2.09
C GLU A 167 -27.23 8.45 -0.74
N THR A 168 -26.99 7.69 0.34
CA THR A 168 -27.47 7.98 1.68
C THR A 168 -26.45 8.71 2.57
N THR A 169 -25.14 8.61 2.29
CA THR A 169 -24.09 9.16 3.16
C THR A 169 -23.18 10.18 2.50
N GLU A 170 -23.20 10.30 1.16
CA GLU A 170 -22.27 11.14 0.38
C GLU A 170 -20.77 10.83 0.63
N VAL A 171 -20.44 9.75 1.35
CA VAL A 171 -19.06 9.35 1.62
C VAL A 171 -18.60 8.32 0.59
N ALA A 172 -17.54 8.64 -0.14
CA ALA A 172 -16.85 7.69 -1.00
C ALA A 172 -16.03 6.69 -0.15
N SER A 173 -16.14 5.39 -0.42
CA SER A 173 -15.24 4.40 0.19
C SER A 173 -13.76 4.75 -0.11
N PRO A 174 -12.78 4.41 0.75
CA PRO A 174 -11.37 4.73 0.50
C PRO A 174 -10.85 4.27 -0.87
N ALA A 175 -11.31 3.10 -1.34
CA ALA A 175 -11.01 2.61 -2.69
C ALA A 175 -11.64 3.48 -3.80
N CYS A 176 -12.90 3.92 -3.65
CA CYS A 176 -13.50 4.89 -4.58
C CYS A 176 -12.79 6.24 -4.48
N ALA A 177 -12.44 6.76 -3.29
CA ALA A 177 -11.69 8.01 -3.15
C ALA A 177 -10.31 7.94 -3.82
N HIS A 178 -9.60 6.82 -3.68
CA HIS A 178 -8.32 6.56 -4.36
C HIS A 178 -8.47 6.55 -5.89
N LEU A 179 -9.48 5.85 -6.41
CA LEU A 179 -9.76 5.77 -7.85
C LEU A 179 -10.37 7.07 -8.41
N ASN A 180 -11.17 7.81 -7.65
CA ASN A 180 -11.64 9.14 -8.03
C ASN A 180 -10.48 10.11 -8.09
N THR A 181 -9.58 10.07 -7.11
CA THR A 181 -8.35 10.88 -7.13
C THR A 181 -7.55 10.58 -8.39
N PHE A 182 -7.50 9.31 -8.80
CA PHE A 182 -6.90 8.91 -10.07
C PHE A 182 -7.59 9.61 -11.26
N TRP A 183 -8.91 9.55 -11.39
CA TRP A 183 -9.62 10.20 -12.50
C TRP A 183 -9.60 11.74 -12.45
N GLU A 184 -9.78 12.33 -11.27
CA GLU A 184 -9.84 13.78 -11.01
C GLU A 184 -8.50 14.48 -11.18
N ARG A 185 -7.42 13.86 -10.70
CA ARG A 185 -6.07 14.45 -10.74
C ARG A 185 -5.29 14.08 -12.00
N THR A 186 -5.71 13.04 -12.73
CA THR A 186 -5.14 12.79 -14.06
C THR A 186 -5.75 13.71 -15.11
N TYR A 187 -5.03 13.91 -16.21
CA TYR A 187 -5.57 14.52 -17.43
C TYR A 187 -6.75 13.75 -18.05
N LEU A 188 -7.14 12.60 -17.47
CA LEU A 188 -8.22 11.76 -17.97
C LEU A 188 -9.59 12.44 -17.79
N MET A 189 -9.90 13.08 -16.65
CA MET A 189 -11.20 13.75 -16.46
C MET A 189 -11.42 14.94 -17.39
N MET A 190 -10.36 15.69 -17.70
CA MET A 190 -10.45 16.80 -18.66
C MET A 190 -10.77 16.34 -20.09
N ARG A 191 -10.64 15.04 -20.39
CA ARG A 191 -10.70 14.48 -21.76
C ARG A 191 -11.62 13.26 -21.90
N GLY A 192 -12.17 12.74 -20.80
CA GLY A 192 -12.97 11.52 -20.74
C GLY A 192 -14.47 11.77 -20.61
N TYR A 193 -15.25 10.71 -20.79
CA TYR A 193 -16.69 10.71 -20.59
C TYR A 193 -17.05 9.76 -19.45
N CYS A 194 -17.85 10.24 -18.51
CA CYS A 194 -18.41 9.44 -17.42
C CYS A 194 -19.93 9.37 -17.58
N LEU A 195 -20.46 8.15 -17.69
CA LEU A 195 -21.84 7.84 -17.36
C LEU A 195 -21.86 7.37 -15.90
N GLY A 196 -22.99 7.49 -15.21
CA GLY A 196 -23.07 7.33 -13.73
C GLY A 196 -22.45 6.07 -13.13
N ARG A 197 -22.14 5.05 -13.94
CA ARG A 197 -21.44 3.82 -13.54
C ARG A 197 -20.14 3.52 -14.29
N ILE A 198 -19.83 4.23 -15.38
CA ILE A 198 -18.71 3.90 -16.27
C ILE A 198 -18.02 5.17 -16.75
N CYS A 199 -16.71 5.27 -16.53
CA CYS A 199 -15.85 6.31 -17.08
C CYS A 199 -14.88 5.70 -18.09
N ALA A 200 -14.76 6.33 -19.26
CA ALA A 200 -13.80 5.93 -20.27
C ALA A 200 -13.09 7.12 -20.91
N SER A 201 -11.79 6.98 -21.16
CA SER A 201 -10.98 8.01 -21.81
C SER A 201 -9.87 7.39 -22.63
N ARG A 202 -9.59 7.99 -23.80
CA ARG A 202 -8.48 7.60 -24.68
C ARG A 202 -7.35 8.60 -24.55
N VAL A 203 -6.19 8.15 -24.07
CA VAL A 203 -5.07 9.04 -23.72
C VAL A 203 -3.73 8.50 -24.21
N LEU A 204 -2.82 9.40 -24.60
CA LEU A 204 -1.45 9.02 -24.96
C LEU A 204 -0.72 8.50 -23.73
N LYS A 205 -0.03 7.37 -23.89
CA LYS A 205 0.85 6.82 -22.86
C LYS A 205 1.84 7.86 -22.33
N SER A 206 2.37 8.73 -23.20
CA SER A 206 3.38 9.73 -22.84
C SER A 206 2.89 10.83 -21.89
N ILE A 207 1.57 10.97 -21.67
CA ILE A 207 1.00 11.99 -20.76
C ILE A 207 0.25 11.35 -19.58
N LEU A 208 0.32 10.01 -19.44
CA LEU A 208 -0.23 9.31 -18.29
C LEU A 208 0.77 9.41 -17.14
N GLU A 209 0.35 10.11 -16.09
CA GLU A 209 1.06 10.21 -14.83
C GLU A 209 0.18 9.60 -13.74
N ASP A 210 0.77 8.81 -12.84
CA ASP A 210 0.07 8.28 -11.67
C ASP A 210 0.01 9.37 -10.59
N PRO A 211 -1.15 9.99 -10.31
CA PRO A 211 -1.23 11.09 -9.35
C PRO A 211 -1.03 10.65 -7.91
N ASN A 212 -1.02 9.33 -7.67
CA ASN A 212 -0.85 8.74 -6.35
C ASN A 212 0.57 8.18 -6.14
N VAL A 213 1.43 8.18 -7.18
CA VAL A 213 2.87 7.90 -7.02
C VAL A 213 3.55 9.12 -6.45
N LEU A 214 4.34 8.91 -5.40
CA LEU A 214 5.32 9.89 -4.96
C LEU A 214 6.62 9.73 -5.76
N GLU A 215 7.07 10.79 -6.43
CA GLU A 215 8.38 10.80 -7.07
C GLU A 215 9.49 10.79 -6.01
N LEU A 216 10.22 9.68 -5.93
CA LEU A 216 11.27 9.50 -4.93
C LEU A 216 12.62 9.96 -5.47
N ARG A 217 13.30 10.86 -4.74
CA ARG A 217 14.64 11.36 -5.08
C ARG A 217 15.74 10.35 -4.69
N CYS A 218 15.71 9.18 -5.31
CA CYS A 218 16.56 8.04 -4.95
C CYS A 218 18.07 8.32 -5.03
N ASP A 219 18.53 9.09 -6.02
CA ASP A 219 19.95 9.42 -6.16
C ASP A 219 20.42 10.37 -5.05
N GLU A 220 19.58 11.34 -4.66
CA GLU A 220 19.85 12.22 -3.52
C GLU A 220 19.85 11.43 -2.21
N PHE A 221 18.88 10.52 -2.02
CA PHE A 221 18.78 9.68 -0.83
C PHE A 221 20.02 8.81 -0.58
N ARG A 222 20.64 8.30 -1.65
CA ARG A 222 21.89 7.51 -1.59
C ARG A 222 23.14 8.37 -1.38
N SER A 223 23.00 9.68 -1.24
CA SER A 223 24.10 10.61 -1.02
C SER A 223 24.27 10.97 0.46
N GLU A 224 25.33 11.73 0.75
CA GLU A 224 25.58 12.26 2.09
C GLU A 224 24.57 13.34 2.51
N GLN A 225 23.77 13.86 1.58
CA GLN A 225 22.68 14.82 1.83
C GLN A 225 21.31 14.15 1.76
N GLY A 226 21.27 12.82 1.69
CA GLY A 226 20.04 12.05 1.48
C GLY A 226 18.96 12.20 2.53
N SER A 227 19.28 12.78 3.69
CA SER A 227 18.29 13.14 4.70
C SER A 227 17.20 14.08 4.17
N ASN A 228 17.51 14.94 3.19
CA ASN A 228 16.52 15.82 2.59
C ASN A 228 15.55 15.07 1.66
N ALA A 229 15.99 13.93 1.13
CA ALA A 229 15.20 13.06 0.26
C ALA A 229 14.51 11.92 1.04
N SER A 230 14.76 11.81 2.34
CA SER A 230 14.05 10.91 3.26
C SER A 230 12.55 11.16 3.20
N ILE A 231 11.78 10.08 3.28
CA ILE A 231 10.33 10.14 3.44
C ILE A 231 9.90 9.85 4.89
N SER A 232 10.75 9.19 5.67
CA SER A 232 10.51 8.96 7.09
C SER A 232 10.32 10.27 7.85
N GLU A 233 9.42 10.28 8.83
CA GLU A 233 9.00 11.49 9.57
C GLU A 233 10.18 12.24 10.18
N PHE A 234 11.13 11.49 10.75
CA PHE A 234 12.29 12.01 11.47
C PHE A 234 13.62 11.53 10.86
N GLY A 235 13.67 11.14 9.58
CA GLY A 235 14.92 10.72 8.92
C GLY A 235 15.49 9.38 9.41
N GLN A 236 14.66 8.52 10.01
CA GLN A 236 15.03 7.21 10.55
C GLN A 236 15.68 6.32 9.47
N ASP A 237 15.09 6.29 8.27
CA ASP A 237 15.55 5.48 7.13
C ASP A 237 17.00 5.83 6.74
N TRP A 238 17.30 7.11 6.54
CA TRP A 238 18.61 7.61 6.17
C TRP A 238 19.59 7.49 7.33
N PHE A 239 19.17 7.76 8.57
CA PHE A 239 20.02 7.62 9.74
C PHE A 239 20.54 6.19 9.89
N VAL A 240 19.65 5.20 9.78
CA VAL A 240 19.98 3.77 9.87
C VAL A 240 20.98 3.38 8.77
N LEU A 241 20.70 3.76 7.52
CA LEU A 241 21.60 3.48 6.40
C LEU A 241 22.96 4.15 6.56
N ARG A 242 22.99 5.44 6.86
CA ARG A 242 24.23 6.22 6.91
C ARG A 242 25.17 5.74 8.01
N ASN A 243 24.62 5.34 9.16
CA ASN A 243 25.40 5.05 10.36
C ASN A 243 25.74 3.56 10.53
N PHE A 244 24.90 2.65 10.04
CA PHE A 244 25.04 1.21 10.33
C PHE A 244 25.13 0.30 9.11
N LEU A 245 24.40 0.59 8.04
CA LEU A 245 24.21 -0.39 6.95
C LEU A 245 24.98 -0.03 5.67
N GLY A 246 25.14 1.26 5.38
CA GLY A 246 25.70 1.81 4.14
C GLY A 246 24.62 2.32 3.20
N LEU A 247 24.88 3.45 2.52
CA LEU A 247 23.90 4.15 1.67
C LEU A 247 23.46 3.37 0.41
N ASN A 248 24.21 2.33 0.03
CA ASN A 248 23.89 1.43 -1.09
C ASN A 248 23.62 -0.01 -0.63
N ALA A 249 23.40 -0.22 0.66
CA ALA A 249 23.14 -1.55 1.20
C ALA A 249 21.90 -2.18 0.55
N LYS A 250 21.91 -3.50 0.48
CA LYS A 250 20.73 -4.34 0.23
C LYS A 250 20.46 -5.10 1.51
N GLY A 251 19.20 -5.42 1.76
CA GLY A 251 18.83 -6.12 2.97
C GLY A 251 17.37 -6.54 2.99
N ILE A 252 16.97 -7.06 4.13
CA ILE A 252 15.59 -7.44 4.44
C ILE A 252 15.03 -6.47 5.47
N TYR A 253 13.86 -5.90 5.19
CA TYR A 253 13.12 -5.12 6.17
C TYR A 253 11.78 -5.77 6.52
N VAL A 254 11.35 -5.55 7.77
CA VAL A 254 10.00 -5.85 8.26
C VAL A 254 9.38 -4.55 8.75
N ASP A 255 8.19 -4.25 8.28
CA ASP A 255 7.45 -3.03 8.59
C ASP A 255 6.13 -3.37 9.31
N VAL A 256 6.10 -3.20 10.63
CA VAL A 256 4.92 -3.49 11.45
C VAL A 256 4.12 -2.21 11.64
N GLY A 257 2.93 -2.17 11.04
CA GLY A 257 2.12 -0.94 10.94
C GLY A 257 2.47 -0.12 9.70
N ALA A 258 2.59 -0.80 8.55
CA ALA A 258 3.09 -0.20 7.32
C ALA A 258 2.19 0.91 6.75
N SER A 259 0.90 0.95 7.11
CA SER A 259 -0.02 2.05 6.82
C SER A 259 -0.05 2.45 5.33
N LEU A 260 -0.02 3.75 5.01
CA LEU A 260 0.03 4.26 3.65
C LEU A 260 1.43 4.02 3.02
N PRO A 261 1.52 3.79 1.69
CA PRO A 261 2.78 3.39 1.06
C PRO A 261 3.93 4.39 1.15
N PHE A 262 3.62 5.67 1.28
CA PHE A 262 4.60 6.75 1.21
C PHE A 262 4.63 7.52 2.51
N ASP A 263 3.49 7.96 3.02
CA ASP A 263 3.38 8.87 4.16
C ASP A 263 4.21 8.41 5.36
N TYR A 264 5.23 9.20 5.69
CA TYR A 264 6.11 9.00 6.84
C TYR A 264 6.81 7.63 6.93
N SER A 265 6.85 6.87 5.83
CA SER A 265 7.32 5.49 5.84
C SER A 265 8.83 5.38 6.09
N ASN A 266 9.20 4.61 7.11
CA ASN A 266 10.59 4.25 7.43
C ASN A 266 11.22 3.28 6.41
N THR A 267 10.44 2.70 5.50
CA THR A 267 10.90 1.63 4.61
C THR A 267 10.71 1.94 3.13
N VAL A 268 10.06 3.05 2.78
CA VAL A 268 9.73 3.35 1.38
C VAL A 268 10.94 3.53 0.49
N MET A 269 11.93 4.24 1.00
CA MET A 269 13.20 4.45 0.31
C MET A 269 14.01 3.14 0.20
N LEU A 270 13.91 2.25 1.19
CA LEU A 270 14.62 0.96 1.18
C LEU A 270 14.07 0.02 0.09
N ASP A 271 12.75 -0.09 0.01
CA ASP A 271 12.05 -0.90 -0.98
C ASP A 271 12.22 -0.32 -2.39
N ARG A 272 11.89 0.95 -2.60
CA ARG A 272 11.78 1.54 -3.95
C ARG A 272 13.11 2.01 -4.50
N CYS A 273 13.89 2.71 -3.68
CA CYS A 273 15.21 3.18 -4.10
C CYS A 273 16.25 2.08 -3.95
N LEU A 274 16.30 1.36 -2.83
CA LEU A 274 17.34 0.35 -2.63
C LEU A 274 16.93 -1.06 -3.06
N GLY A 275 15.67 -1.33 -3.43
CA GLY A 275 15.27 -2.67 -3.88
C GLY A 275 15.47 -3.75 -2.81
N TRP A 276 15.27 -3.39 -1.54
CA TRP A 276 15.30 -4.34 -0.44
C TRP A 276 14.14 -5.32 -0.51
N GLN A 277 14.33 -6.51 0.05
CA GLN A 277 13.23 -7.44 0.26
C GLN A 277 12.43 -6.98 1.48
N GLY A 278 11.12 -6.84 1.33
CA GLY A 278 10.24 -6.32 2.36
C GLY A 278 9.12 -7.26 2.78
N LEU A 279 8.75 -7.18 4.05
CA LEU A 279 7.50 -7.72 4.58
C LEU A 279 6.77 -6.59 5.32
N CYS A 280 5.57 -6.23 4.85
CA CYS A 280 4.74 -5.19 5.43
C CYS A 280 3.54 -5.82 6.15
N ILE A 281 3.23 -5.38 7.37
CA ILE A 281 2.11 -5.88 8.16
C ILE A 281 1.14 -4.73 8.37
N GLU A 282 -0.09 -4.89 7.87
CA GLU A 282 -1.11 -3.84 7.90
C GLU A 282 -2.51 -4.48 8.02
N PRO A 283 -3.15 -4.41 9.21
CA PRO A 283 -4.45 -5.03 9.43
C PRO A 283 -5.62 -4.31 8.75
N ASN A 284 -5.48 -3.03 8.40
CA ASN A 284 -6.56 -2.26 7.80
C ASN A 284 -6.84 -2.76 6.38
N PRO A 285 -8.02 -3.36 6.12
CA PRO A 285 -8.36 -3.88 4.80
C PRO A 285 -8.43 -2.76 3.74
N HIS A 286 -8.53 -1.50 4.15
CA HIS A 286 -8.53 -0.35 3.25
C HIS A 286 -7.14 0.15 2.85
N LEU A 287 -6.06 -0.37 3.46
CA LEU A 287 -4.68 0.07 3.18
C LEU A 287 -3.83 -1.04 2.55
N SER A 288 -4.06 -2.30 2.94
CA SER A 288 -3.31 -3.47 2.42
C SER A 288 -3.22 -3.49 0.88
N PHE A 289 -4.33 -3.20 0.20
CA PHE A 289 -4.36 -3.15 -1.25
C PHE A 289 -3.50 -2.02 -1.85
N ILE A 290 -3.54 -0.85 -1.23
CA ILE A 290 -2.76 0.33 -1.65
C ILE A 290 -1.27 0.04 -1.46
N LEU A 291 -0.89 -0.61 -0.35
CA LEU A 291 0.47 -1.09 -0.12
C LEU A 291 0.93 -2.04 -1.23
N GLU A 292 0.14 -3.06 -1.55
CA GLU A 292 0.45 -4.00 -2.65
C GLU A 292 0.54 -3.32 -4.03
N ALA A 293 -0.12 -2.17 -4.19
CA ALA A 293 -0.13 -1.41 -5.42
C ALA A 293 1.20 -0.65 -5.64
N TYR A 294 1.77 -0.05 -4.59
CA TYR A 294 2.92 0.86 -4.68
C TYR A 294 4.23 0.34 -4.06
N ARG A 295 4.16 -0.67 -3.19
CA ARG A 295 5.31 -1.28 -2.51
C ARG A 295 5.63 -2.63 -3.13
N SER A 296 6.90 -3.06 -3.06
CA SER A 296 7.28 -4.41 -3.48
C SER A 296 7.27 -5.45 -2.35
N CYS A 297 6.98 -5.04 -1.11
CA CYS A 297 6.89 -5.93 0.03
C CYS A 297 5.75 -6.94 -0.08
N GLN A 298 5.96 -8.11 0.54
CA GLN A 298 4.86 -9.02 0.85
C GLN A 298 3.99 -8.37 1.93
N VAL A 299 2.68 -8.25 1.68
CA VAL A 299 1.73 -7.66 2.63
C VAL A 299 1.02 -8.75 3.42
N PHE A 300 1.02 -8.64 4.74
CA PHE A 300 0.27 -9.48 5.68
C PHE A 300 -0.90 -8.68 6.26
N PRO A 301 -2.16 -9.06 5.96
CA PRO A 301 -3.35 -8.37 6.44
C PRO A 301 -3.74 -8.82 7.86
N ASN A 302 -2.77 -8.85 8.77
CA ASN A 302 -2.94 -9.26 10.15
C ASN A 302 -2.53 -8.12 11.07
N CYS A 303 -3.13 -8.04 12.25
CA CYS A 303 -2.53 -7.26 13.33
C CYS A 303 -1.44 -8.10 14.01
N VAL A 304 -0.62 -7.45 14.83
CA VAL A 304 0.37 -8.13 15.64
C VAL A 304 0.00 -8.02 17.10
N ASP A 305 0.06 -9.15 17.81
CA ASP A 305 -0.22 -9.24 19.25
C ASP A 305 0.68 -10.33 19.87
N GLU A 306 0.78 -10.39 21.20
CA GLU A 306 1.66 -11.33 21.92
C GLU A 306 1.23 -12.79 21.71
N ASP A 307 -0.04 -13.09 21.95
CA ASP A 307 -0.60 -14.45 21.93
C ASP A 307 -1.44 -14.77 20.68
N GLY A 308 -1.67 -13.75 19.84
CA GLY A 308 -2.66 -13.81 18.76
C GLY A 308 -4.10 -13.68 19.27
N LEU A 309 -4.94 -13.01 18.48
CA LEU A 309 -6.34 -12.73 18.81
C LEU A 309 -7.17 -12.77 17.53
N THR A 310 -8.40 -13.24 17.59
CA THR A 310 -9.30 -13.20 16.43
C THR A 310 -10.30 -12.07 16.58
N GLN A 311 -10.64 -11.40 15.48
CA GLN A 311 -11.65 -10.35 15.44
C GLN A 311 -11.40 -9.23 16.47
N LYS A 312 -10.16 -8.73 16.54
CA LYS A 312 -9.83 -7.56 17.37
C LYS A 312 -10.39 -6.32 16.68
N PRO A 313 -11.17 -5.47 17.38
CA PRO A 313 -11.72 -4.26 16.80
C PRO A 313 -10.64 -3.18 16.64
N PHE A 314 -10.70 -2.47 15.52
CA PHE A 314 -9.87 -1.31 15.20
C PHE A 314 -10.75 -0.16 14.74
N SER A 315 -10.24 1.05 14.94
CA SER A 315 -10.82 2.27 14.44
C SER A 315 -9.69 3.18 13.94
N ASP A 316 -9.90 3.88 12.83
CA ASP A 316 -8.95 4.90 12.39
C ASP A 316 -8.91 6.09 13.37
N ARG A 317 -7.89 6.97 13.25
CA ARG A 317 -7.71 8.12 14.16
C ARG A 317 -8.96 9.01 14.28
N ASP A 318 -9.78 9.07 13.23
CA ASP A 318 -10.98 9.90 13.15
C ASP A 318 -12.27 9.18 13.64
N GLY A 319 -12.20 7.88 13.94
CA GLY A 319 -13.37 7.08 14.32
C GLY A 319 -14.36 6.81 13.19
N LYS A 320 -13.98 7.06 11.93
CA LYS A 320 -14.85 6.97 10.75
C LYS A 320 -14.82 5.59 10.13
N VAL A 321 -13.71 4.88 10.27
CA VAL A 321 -13.52 3.54 9.72
C VAL A 321 -13.34 2.57 10.87
N GLU A 322 -14.32 1.68 11.04
CA GLU A 322 -14.24 0.58 12.00
C GLU A 322 -14.05 -0.74 11.24
N PHE A 323 -13.10 -1.55 11.70
CA PHE A 323 -12.87 -2.87 11.11
C PHE A 323 -12.39 -3.86 12.18
N TYR A 324 -12.42 -5.15 11.82
CA TYR A 324 -11.94 -6.23 12.66
C TYR A 324 -10.80 -6.94 11.95
N ALA A 325 -9.75 -7.29 12.69
CA ALA A 325 -8.62 -8.04 12.15
C ALA A 325 -8.21 -9.18 13.08
N ASP A 326 -7.67 -10.24 12.48
CA ASP A 326 -7.06 -11.33 13.22
C ASP A 326 -5.57 -11.01 13.44
N CYS A 327 -5.14 -11.08 14.70
CA CYS A 327 -3.77 -10.84 15.12
C CYS A 327 -3.00 -12.15 15.28
N LEU A 328 -1.71 -12.09 14.99
CA LEU A 328 -0.77 -13.19 15.20
C LEU A 328 0.47 -12.69 15.95
N PRO A 329 1.17 -13.57 16.68
CA PRO A 329 2.53 -13.29 17.15
C PRO A 329 3.44 -12.91 15.99
N LEU A 330 4.30 -11.90 16.18
CA LEU A 330 5.23 -11.46 15.12
C LEU A 330 6.05 -12.64 14.60
N THR A 331 6.50 -13.51 15.50
CA THR A 331 7.21 -14.76 15.17
C THR A 331 6.48 -15.60 14.11
N GLU A 332 5.16 -15.75 14.23
CA GLU A 332 4.37 -16.55 13.30
C GLU A 332 4.25 -15.88 11.93
N ILE A 333 4.09 -14.55 11.90
CA ILE A 333 4.07 -13.79 10.64
C ILE A 333 5.42 -13.91 9.93
N LEU A 334 6.53 -13.75 10.64
CA LEU A 334 7.88 -13.87 10.07
C LEU A 334 8.14 -15.28 9.50
N ARG A 335 7.66 -16.34 10.18
CA ARG A 335 7.72 -17.71 9.66
C ARG A 335 6.91 -17.87 8.37
N ARG A 336 5.66 -17.38 8.35
CA ARG A 336 4.79 -17.44 7.16
C ARG A 336 5.33 -16.59 6.01
N GLY A 337 6.05 -15.52 6.33
CA GLY A 337 6.79 -14.69 5.38
C GLY A 337 8.06 -15.35 4.82
N GLY A 338 8.39 -16.56 5.27
CA GLY A 338 9.58 -17.27 4.81
C GLY A 338 10.89 -16.67 5.29
N LEU A 339 10.87 -15.88 6.38
CA LEU A 339 12.07 -15.23 6.93
C LEU A 339 12.82 -16.09 7.95
N SER A 340 12.33 -17.29 8.27
CA SER A 340 13.02 -18.21 9.18
C SER A 340 14.43 -18.55 8.67
N GLY A 341 15.43 -18.39 9.53
CA GLY A 341 16.84 -18.59 9.17
C GLY A 341 17.44 -17.48 8.29
N GLN A 342 16.68 -16.45 7.95
CA GLN A 342 17.20 -15.25 7.30
C GLN A 342 17.55 -14.19 8.35
N ARG A 343 18.54 -13.37 8.03
CA ARG A 343 18.87 -12.19 8.84
C ARG A 343 17.97 -11.03 8.41
N ILE A 344 17.29 -10.41 9.36
CA ILE A 344 16.47 -9.22 9.14
C ILE A 344 17.36 -7.99 9.45
N ASP A 345 17.59 -7.13 8.46
CA ASP A 345 18.47 -5.97 8.62
C ASP A 345 17.78 -4.81 9.35
N LEU A 346 16.47 -4.66 9.15
CA LEU A 346 15.67 -3.62 9.81
C LEU A 346 14.28 -4.15 10.18
N LEU A 347 13.90 -4.00 11.44
CA LEU A 347 12.52 -4.11 11.90
C LEU A 347 12.05 -2.71 12.32
N THR A 348 10.99 -2.19 11.70
CA THR A 348 10.31 -0.98 12.17
C THR A 348 8.97 -1.36 12.80
N ILE A 349 8.63 -0.72 13.92
CA ILE A 349 7.40 -0.99 14.69
C ILE A 349 6.74 0.35 15.00
N ASP A 350 5.57 0.57 14.41
CA ASP A 350 4.71 1.72 14.65
C ASP A 350 3.26 1.25 14.59
N VAL A 351 2.69 0.85 15.73
CA VAL A 351 1.36 0.21 15.80
C VAL A 351 0.45 0.90 16.81
N GLU A 352 0.67 2.20 17.02
CA GLU A 352 -0.16 3.08 17.84
C GLU A 352 -0.51 2.46 19.20
N HIS A 353 0.52 2.29 20.05
CA HIS A 353 0.46 1.87 21.46
C HIS A 353 0.51 0.36 21.75
N GLN A 354 0.76 -0.47 20.73
CA GLN A 354 0.86 -1.93 20.88
C GLN A 354 2.28 -2.47 20.72
N GLU A 355 3.29 -1.61 20.74
CA GLU A 355 4.68 -1.95 20.43
C GLU A 355 5.23 -3.01 21.39
N LEU A 356 4.82 -2.97 22.67
CA LEU A 356 5.20 -3.99 23.65
C LEU A 356 4.61 -5.36 23.32
N ALA A 357 3.37 -5.44 22.83
CA ALA A 357 2.77 -6.70 22.43
C ALA A 357 3.48 -7.28 21.19
N VAL A 358 3.86 -6.43 20.25
CA VAL A 358 4.69 -6.82 19.08
C VAL A 358 6.01 -7.42 19.53
N LEU A 359 6.72 -6.75 20.42
CA LEU A 359 8.03 -7.19 20.90
C LEU A 359 7.95 -8.47 21.74
N ARG A 360 6.89 -8.65 22.54
CA ARG A 360 6.67 -9.89 23.32
C ARG A 360 6.27 -11.07 22.44
N GLY A 361 5.56 -10.83 21.34
CA GLY A 361 5.23 -11.84 20.33
C GLY A 361 6.42 -12.26 19.44
N LEU A 362 7.63 -11.71 19.66
CA LEU A 362 8.84 -12.00 18.89
C LEU A 362 9.80 -12.94 19.65
N SER A 363 10.18 -14.05 19.01
CA SER A 363 11.27 -14.91 19.47
C SER A 363 12.62 -14.39 18.98
N PHE A 364 13.37 -13.77 19.89
CA PHE A 364 14.73 -13.27 19.63
C PHE A 364 15.77 -14.39 19.44
N ASP A 365 15.46 -15.61 19.88
CA ASP A 365 16.30 -16.79 19.66
C ASP A 365 16.16 -17.36 18.24
N GLU A 366 14.98 -17.21 17.62
CA GLU A 366 14.71 -17.73 16.28
C GLU A 366 15.13 -16.75 15.18
N PHE A 367 14.91 -15.44 15.40
CA PHE A 367 15.12 -14.42 14.37
C PHE A 367 16.31 -13.51 14.69
N ASP A 368 17.30 -13.49 13.78
CA ASP A 368 18.42 -12.56 13.85
C ASP A 368 18.04 -11.20 13.25
N ILE A 369 17.60 -10.27 14.12
CA ILE A 369 17.28 -8.90 13.72
C ILE A 369 18.43 -7.96 14.05
N ARG A 370 18.91 -7.18 13.08
CA ARG A 370 20.13 -6.36 13.24
C ARG A 370 19.85 -5.01 13.88
N ILE A 371 18.81 -4.33 13.41
CA ILE A 371 18.40 -2.99 13.86
C ILE A 371 16.88 -2.99 14.05
N ILE A 372 16.44 -2.39 15.16
CA ILE A 372 15.02 -2.23 15.48
C ILE A 372 14.75 -0.73 15.66
N VAL A 373 13.76 -0.22 14.94
CA VAL A 373 13.21 1.13 15.12
C VAL A 373 11.81 0.95 15.72
N VAL A 374 11.54 1.61 16.84
CA VAL A 374 10.26 1.49 17.55
C VAL A 374 9.74 2.88 17.84
N GLU A 375 8.51 3.18 17.40
CA GLU A 375 7.80 4.37 17.83
C GLU A 375 7.45 4.23 19.32
N VAL A 376 7.82 5.20 20.14
CA VAL A 376 7.58 5.20 21.57
C VAL A 376 6.96 6.51 21.97
N THR A 377 5.65 6.61 21.81
CA THR A 377 4.92 7.79 22.24
C THR A 377 4.62 7.75 23.73
N ARG A 378 5.06 8.81 24.45
CA ARG A 378 4.67 9.23 25.82
C ARG A 378 5.34 8.54 27.01
N GLY A 379 5.69 9.34 28.02
CA GLY A 379 5.96 8.89 29.40
C GLY A 379 7.02 7.80 29.57
N ALA A 380 6.73 6.79 30.39
CA ALA A 380 7.67 5.72 30.75
C ALA A 380 7.80 4.58 29.71
N ARG A 381 7.11 4.64 28.57
CA ARG A 381 7.10 3.54 27.57
C ARG A 381 8.47 3.21 26.99
N TRP A 382 9.31 4.21 26.85
CA TRP A 382 10.72 4.07 26.47
C TRP A 382 11.44 3.08 27.40
N LEU A 383 11.16 3.13 28.71
CA LEU A 383 11.72 2.23 29.71
C LEU A 383 11.17 0.80 29.57
N GLU A 384 9.91 0.65 29.16
CA GLU A 384 9.30 -0.66 28.94
C GLU A 384 9.91 -1.35 27.72
N VAL A 385 10.13 -0.63 26.63
CA VAL A 385 10.85 -1.14 25.45
C VAL A 385 12.31 -1.47 25.81
N ASP A 386 12.99 -0.59 26.55
CA ASP A 386 14.34 -0.82 27.07
C ASP A 386 14.39 -2.13 27.90
N SER A 387 13.36 -2.39 28.72
CA SER A 387 13.28 -3.59 29.56
C SER A 387 13.13 -4.90 28.76
N ILE A 388 12.65 -4.83 27.52
CA ILE A 388 12.55 -5.98 26.63
C ILE A 388 13.82 -6.12 25.80
N LEU A 389 14.30 -5.05 25.16
CA LEU A 389 15.37 -5.14 24.15
C LEU A 389 16.78 -5.22 24.75
N LEU A 390 17.07 -4.51 25.85
CA LEU A 390 18.41 -4.51 26.42
C LEU A 390 18.84 -5.90 26.93
N PRO A 391 17.98 -6.69 27.63
CA PRO A 391 18.32 -8.07 28.01
C PRO A 391 18.55 -9.01 26.83
N GLN A 392 17.99 -8.70 25.65
CA GLN A 392 18.16 -9.49 24.41
C GLN A 392 19.45 -9.13 23.66
N GLY A 393 20.34 -8.32 24.26
CA GLY A 393 21.65 -7.99 23.68
C GLY A 393 21.61 -6.84 22.68
N TYR A 394 20.59 -5.97 22.74
CA TYR A 394 20.54 -4.72 21.99
C TYR A 394 21.06 -3.55 22.82
N ALA A 395 21.56 -2.52 22.13
CA ALA A 395 21.84 -1.21 22.68
C ALA A 395 20.95 -0.16 22.02
N LYS A 396 20.41 0.74 22.83
CA LYS A 396 19.75 1.98 22.39
C LYS A 396 20.80 2.97 21.90
N VAL A 397 20.72 3.35 20.63
CA VAL A 397 21.79 4.13 19.95
C VAL A 397 21.34 5.49 19.45
N ALA A 398 20.04 5.72 19.30
CA ALA A 398 19.49 7.03 18.95
C ALA A 398 18.04 7.19 19.40
N VAL A 399 17.64 8.44 19.59
CA VAL A 399 16.25 8.89 19.72
C VAL A 399 16.02 9.89 18.59
N LEU A 400 15.09 9.57 17.69
CA LEU A 400 14.80 10.33 16.48
C LEU A 400 13.33 10.76 16.54
N GLY A 401 13.07 11.89 17.22
CA GLY A 401 11.70 12.33 17.47
C GLY A 401 10.99 11.37 18.42
N ARG A 402 9.92 10.73 17.93
CA ARG A 402 9.15 9.73 18.68
C ARG A 402 9.72 8.31 18.57
N ASP A 403 10.72 8.10 17.72
CA ASP A 403 11.30 6.78 17.49
C ASP A 403 12.59 6.56 18.26
N VAL A 404 12.80 5.30 18.67
CA VAL A 404 14.08 4.85 19.22
C VAL A 404 14.71 3.84 18.29
N VAL A 405 16.00 4.02 18.05
CA VAL A 405 16.82 3.08 17.29
C VAL A 405 17.62 2.19 18.25
N TYR A 406 17.45 0.88 18.11
CA TYR A 406 18.22 -0.16 18.79
C TYR A 406 19.04 -0.95 17.78
N THR A 407 20.25 -1.36 18.16
CA THR A 407 21.08 -2.26 17.36
C THR A 407 21.71 -3.35 18.23
N LYS A 408 21.96 -4.52 17.66
CA LYS A 408 22.66 -5.59 18.39
C LYS A 408 24.04 -5.12 18.86
N LEU A 409 24.42 -5.44 20.10
CA LEU A 409 25.73 -5.08 20.66
C LEU A 409 26.90 -5.53 19.79
N GLN A 410 26.75 -6.66 19.09
CA GLN A 410 27.76 -7.22 18.18
C GLN A 410 28.04 -6.31 16.96
N GLU A 411 27.07 -5.49 16.56
CA GLU A 411 27.21 -4.52 15.46
C GLU A 411 28.00 -3.28 15.86
N LEU A 412 28.14 -3.04 17.17
CA LEU A 412 28.91 -1.92 17.72
C LEU A 412 30.38 -2.28 17.99
N GLN A 413 30.75 -3.55 17.88
CA GLN A 413 32.12 -3.98 18.12
C GLN A 413 33.00 -3.74 16.88
N PRO A 414 34.23 -3.22 17.04
CA PRO A 414 35.19 -3.17 15.95
C PRO A 414 35.51 -4.59 15.49
N ARG A 415 35.21 -4.94 14.24
CA ARG A 415 35.72 -6.21 13.66
C ARG A 415 37.20 -6.03 13.38
N GLY A 416 38.03 -6.79 14.11
CA GLY A 416 39.47 -6.84 13.89
C GLY A 416 39.81 -7.23 12.46
N ASP A 417 40.70 -6.44 11.87
CA ASP A 417 41.41 -6.62 10.61
C ASP A 417 40.60 -6.72 9.31
N ALA A 418 40.84 -5.73 8.45
CA ALA A 418 40.50 -5.72 7.05
C ALA A 418 41.09 -6.99 6.37
N ALA A 419 40.27 -8.02 6.22
CA ALA A 419 40.51 -9.06 5.24
C ALA A 419 40.34 -8.44 3.85
N GLU A 420 41.43 -8.45 3.07
CA GLU A 420 41.49 -8.03 1.67
C GLU A 420 40.27 -8.55 0.90
N GLY A 421 39.38 -7.63 0.48
CA GLY A 421 38.21 -7.93 -0.36
C GLY A 421 36.83 -7.81 0.30
N GLY A 422 36.72 -7.50 1.60
CA GLY A 422 35.42 -7.33 2.30
C GLY A 422 34.89 -5.89 2.30
N PHE A 423 33.57 -5.73 2.19
CA PHE A 423 32.83 -4.44 2.20
C PHE A 423 33.32 -3.44 3.28
N PRO A 424 33.72 -2.19 2.95
CA PRO A 424 34.41 -1.29 3.90
C PRO A 424 33.52 -0.52 4.90
N LEU A 425 32.26 -0.91 5.14
CA LEU A 425 31.28 0.00 5.77
C LEU A 425 30.43 -0.59 6.91
N LEU A 426 30.84 -1.72 7.49
CA LEU A 426 30.25 -2.21 8.74
C LEU A 426 30.87 -1.48 9.94
N GLY A 427 30.22 -0.38 10.34
CA GLY A 427 30.40 0.28 11.64
C GLY A 427 31.21 1.59 11.61
N LYS A 428 30.58 2.71 11.22
CA LYS A 428 31.13 4.05 11.57
C LYS A 428 30.95 4.37 13.05
N LEU A 429 29.94 3.79 13.71
CA LEU A 429 29.65 4.00 15.13
C LEU A 429 30.52 3.18 16.10
N SER A 430 31.18 2.11 15.63
CA SER A 430 32.10 1.33 16.48
C SER A 430 33.39 2.12 16.82
N SER A 431 33.70 3.19 16.07
CA SER A 431 34.90 4.02 16.29
C SER A 431 34.69 5.54 16.11
N GLY A 432 33.47 6.01 15.82
CA GLY A 432 33.20 7.41 15.45
C GLY A 432 31.86 7.93 15.98
N LYS A 433 31.64 9.25 15.87
CA LYS A 433 30.36 9.89 16.21
C LYS A 433 29.29 9.53 15.17
N ALA A 434 28.03 9.44 15.60
CA ALA A 434 26.91 9.38 14.67
C ALA A 434 26.94 10.58 13.72
N ILE A 435 26.69 10.33 12.44
CA ILE A 435 26.50 11.36 11.43
C ILE A 435 25.01 11.69 11.40
N LEU A 436 24.70 12.93 11.71
CA LEU A 436 23.34 13.47 11.72
C LEU A 436 23.08 14.32 10.47
N PRO A 437 21.82 14.41 10.02
CA PRO A 437 21.42 15.33 8.95
C PRO A 437 21.85 16.79 9.21
N PRO A 438 22.13 17.59 8.18
CA PRO A 438 22.19 19.04 8.32
C PRO A 438 20.90 19.58 8.94
N GLY A 439 21.00 20.53 9.88
CA GLY A 439 19.83 21.09 10.56
C GLY A 439 19.16 20.15 11.58
N TRP A 440 19.71 18.95 11.81
CA TRP A 440 19.13 17.96 12.73
C TRP A 440 18.84 18.51 14.12
N ALA A 441 19.74 19.30 14.70
CA ALA A 441 19.55 19.84 16.04
C ALA A 441 18.31 20.74 16.14
N GLU A 442 18.07 21.60 15.14
CA GLU A 442 16.92 22.50 15.10
C GLU A 442 15.63 21.72 14.83
N PHE A 443 15.68 20.75 13.93
CA PHE A 443 14.56 19.85 13.67
C PHE A 443 14.18 19.05 14.93
N HIS A 444 15.15 18.40 15.56
CA HIS A 444 14.94 17.59 16.75
C HIS A 444 14.41 18.43 17.92
N GLN A 445 14.91 19.66 18.09
CA GLN A 445 14.39 20.57 19.12
C GLN A 445 12.91 20.89 18.88
N ARG A 446 12.50 21.17 17.64
CA ARG A 446 11.08 21.40 17.32
C ARG A 446 10.21 20.20 17.67
N VAL A 447 10.66 18.98 17.36
CA VAL A 447 9.92 17.76 17.71
C VAL A 447 9.77 17.62 19.22
N LEU A 448 10.84 17.86 19.99
CA LEU A 448 10.77 17.85 21.45
C LEU A 448 9.80 18.90 22.00
N ASP A 449 9.79 20.10 21.41
CA ASP A 449 8.88 21.18 21.81
C ASP A 449 7.42 20.81 21.50
N GLU A 450 7.14 20.26 20.31
CA GLU A 450 5.81 19.77 19.90
C GLU A 450 5.30 18.63 20.80
N GLU A 451 6.16 17.65 21.13
CA GLU A 451 5.83 16.58 22.08
C GLU A 451 5.47 17.13 23.46
N MET A 452 6.29 18.05 23.96
CA MET A 452 6.08 18.63 25.29
C MET A 452 4.79 19.46 25.32
N GLU A 453 4.47 20.19 24.26
CA GLU A 453 3.20 20.92 24.15
C GLU A 453 1.99 19.99 24.12
N GLU A 454 2.09 18.88 23.40
CA GLU A 454 1.04 17.87 23.29
C GLU A 454 0.82 17.14 24.63
N GLU A 455 1.89 16.75 25.32
CA GLU A 455 1.82 16.19 26.69
C GLU A 455 1.14 17.19 27.64
N MET A 456 1.56 18.47 27.65
CA MET A 456 0.93 19.52 28.44
C MET A 456 -0.55 19.72 28.08
N ARG A 457 -0.91 19.62 26.80
CA ARG A 457 -2.30 19.73 26.34
C ARG A 457 -3.14 18.58 26.89
N GLN A 458 -2.64 17.36 26.85
CA GLN A 458 -3.32 16.18 27.38
C GLN A 458 -3.45 16.24 28.90
N GLU A 459 -2.41 16.64 29.63
CA GLU A 459 -2.47 16.83 31.08
C GLU A 459 -3.52 17.88 31.47
N ARG A 460 -3.56 19.02 30.75
CA ARG A 460 -4.60 20.03 30.94
C ARG A 460 -5.99 19.44 30.67
N GLN A 461 -6.16 18.68 29.59
CA GLN A 461 -7.45 18.03 29.28
C GLN A 461 -7.86 17.03 30.37
N ALA A 462 -6.94 16.21 30.86
CA ALA A 462 -7.19 15.26 31.94
C ALA A 462 -7.55 15.99 33.25
N PHE A 463 -6.85 17.07 33.58
CA PHE A 463 -7.15 17.93 34.74
C PHE A 463 -8.55 18.53 34.64
N TYR A 464 -8.92 19.13 33.50
CA TYR A 464 -10.26 19.68 33.29
C TYR A 464 -11.36 18.60 33.25
N ALA A 465 -11.08 17.42 32.71
CA ALA A 465 -12.00 16.28 32.76
C ALA A 465 -12.21 15.79 34.21
N GLY A 466 -11.15 15.77 35.02
CA GLY A 466 -11.20 15.51 36.46
C GLY A 466 -12.05 16.53 37.22
N LEU A 467 -11.90 17.82 36.93
CA LEU A 467 -12.72 18.89 37.50
C LEU A 467 -14.21 18.82 37.12
N ARG A 468 -14.54 18.28 35.94
CA ARG A 468 -15.93 18.04 35.53
C ARG A 468 -16.57 16.88 36.30
N ARG A 469 -15.79 15.88 36.71
CA ARG A 469 -16.26 14.74 37.52
C ARG A 469 -16.49 15.09 38.99
N THR A 470 -15.96 16.20 39.49
CA THR A 470 -16.07 16.62 40.90
C THR A 470 -17.17 17.64 41.19
N LYS A 471 -17.97 18.08 40.20
CA LYS A 471 -19.18 18.87 40.49
C LYS A 471 -20.25 17.95 41.11
N PRO A 472 -20.69 18.18 42.36
CA PRO A 472 -21.79 17.42 42.95
C PRO A 472 -23.07 17.71 42.15
N VAL A 473 -23.80 16.67 41.78
CA VAL A 473 -25.19 16.79 41.33
C VAL A 473 -25.97 17.33 42.52
N SER A 474 -26.41 18.59 42.45
CA SER A 474 -27.35 19.14 43.42
C SER A 474 -28.67 18.39 43.28
N HIS A 475 -28.95 17.49 44.20
CA HIS A 475 -30.28 16.92 44.38
C HIS A 475 -31.27 18.06 44.66
N LEU A 476 -32.14 18.33 43.70
CA LEU A 476 -33.39 19.05 43.93
C LEU A 476 -34.37 18.04 44.51
N ASP A 477 -34.56 18.10 45.82
CA ASP A 477 -35.66 17.42 46.51
C ASP A 477 -37.00 17.97 46.01
N SER A 478 -37.80 17.09 45.41
CA SER A 478 -39.22 17.31 45.17
C SER A 478 -40.02 16.61 46.26
N THR A 479 -40.41 17.34 47.29
CA THR A 479 -41.60 17.02 48.11
C THR A 479 -42.26 18.32 48.58
N THR A 480 -43.31 18.72 47.86
CA THR A 480 -44.63 19.14 48.37
C THR A 480 -45.59 19.25 47.20
#